data_AF-A0A381Q5R8-F1
#
_entry.id   AF-A0A381Q5R8-F1
#
_cell.length_a   1.000
_cell.length_b   1.000
_cell.length_c   1.000
_cell.angle_alpha   90.00
_cell.angle_beta   90.00
_cell.angle_gamma   90.00
#
_symmetry.space_group_name_H-M   'P 1'
#
loop_
_entity.id
_entity.type
_entity.pdbx_description
1 polymer ?
#
loop_
_entity_poly.entity_id
_entity_poly.type
_entity_poly.pdbx_seq_one_letter_code
_entity_poly.pdbx_strand_id
1 'polypeptide(L)'
;MNQENWVKKDYQAGLSFIADHEEEAASNTILATENDVTILLPSGLPLYGAGFYGIFMLAPIVLFMLIISYFIFIIFSTQSLEIQTQILIPAGGFFLLWALAKALKLLTSSRDLFPRKYFSTLGLHGIAAHYSNLHFPGHSRVAIEWDQIDSIRTYSSFFLPGLFVGILKTFIVEVASKNATILKIPFHSTDEQAPIISQRILELIKKFSSGK
;
A
#
# COMPACT_ATOMS: atom_id res chain seq x y z
N MET A 1 15.49 -5.58 -26.17
CA MET A 1 14.03 -5.40 -26.01
C MET A 1 13.82 -4.12 -25.20
N ASN A 2 12.95 -3.20 -25.62
CA ASN A 2 12.87 -1.87 -24.98
C ASN A 2 12.26 -1.99 -23.58
N GLN A 3 12.85 -1.34 -22.56
CA GLN A 3 12.46 -1.47 -21.14
C GLN A 3 10.96 -1.20 -20.91
N GLU A 4 10.40 -0.22 -21.63
CA GLU A 4 8.97 0.10 -21.55
C GLU A 4 8.03 -1.04 -21.97
N ASN A 5 8.48 -1.95 -22.84
CA ASN A 5 7.61 -2.96 -23.44
C ASN A 5 7.32 -4.12 -22.46
N TRP A 6 8.35 -4.60 -21.76
CA TRP A 6 8.16 -5.69 -20.78
C TRP A 6 7.41 -5.21 -19.54
N VAL A 7 7.70 -3.99 -19.05
CA VAL A 7 7.01 -3.41 -17.88
C VAL A 7 5.50 -3.32 -18.11
N LYS A 8 5.08 -2.85 -19.30
CA LYS A 8 3.66 -2.77 -19.67
C LYS A 8 3.04 -4.16 -19.81
N LYS A 9 3.75 -5.11 -20.43
CA LYS A 9 3.26 -6.49 -20.60
C LYS A 9 3.03 -7.19 -19.25
N ASP A 10 4.02 -7.14 -18.36
CA ASP A 10 3.96 -7.77 -17.04
C ASP A 10 2.86 -7.13 -16.18
N TYR A 11 2.69 -5.80 -16.28
CA TYR A 11 1.60 -5.09 -15.63
C TYR A 11 0.23 -5.58 -16.11
N GLN A 12 0.01 -5.68 -17.43
CA GLN A 12 -1.27 -6.13 -17.98
C GLN A 12 -1.55 -7.59 -17.61
N ALA A 13 -0.54 -8.47 -17.66
CA ALA A 13 -0.67 -9.84 -17.21
C ALA A 13 -1.08 -9.93 -15.73
N GLY A 14 -0.42 -9.13 -14.87
CA GLY A 14 -0.76 -9.07 -13.45
C GLY A 14 -2.15 -8.49 -13.18
N LEU A 15 -2.53 -7.44 -13.91
CA LEU A 15 -3.83 -6.80 -13.77
C LEU A 15 -4.98 -7.75 -14.16
N SER A 16 -4.85 -8.46 -15.27
CA SER A 16 -5.83 -9.47 -15.68
C SER A 16 -5.92 -10.60 -14.65
N PHE A 17 -4.79 -11.13 -14.19
CA PHE A 17 -4.78 -12.20 -13.19
C PHE A 17 -5.48 -11.79 -11.89
N ILE A 18 -5.22 -10.57 -11.38
CA ILE A 18 -5.89 -10.04 -10.18
C ILE A 18 -7.40 -9.95 -10.38
N ALA A 19 -7.86 -9.54 -11.57
CA ALA A 19 -9.28 -9.44 -11.88
C ALA A 19 -9.96 -10.82 -11.92
N ASP A 20 -9.23 -11.86 -12.32
CA ASP A 20 -9.74 -13.24 -12.38
C ASP A 20 -9.64 -13.97 -11.02
N HIS A 21 -8.73 -13.57 -10.12
CA HIS A 21 -8.42 -14.24 -8.84
C HIS A 21 -8.58 -13.30 -7.63
N GLU A 22 -9.76 -12.68 -7.50
CA GLU A 22 -9.95 -11.58 -6.55
C GLU A 22 -9.89 -11.96 -5.07
N GLU A 23 -10.43 -13.14 -4.71
CA GLU A 23 -10.43 -13.62 -3.33
C GLU A 23 -9.00 -13.92 -2.86
N GLU A 24 -8.21 -14.50 -3.76
CA GLU A 24 -6.80 -14.78 -3.53
C GLU A 24 -6.00 -13.47 -3.41
N ALA A 25 -6.24 -12.51 -4.30
CA ALA A 25 -5.63 -11.19 -4.26
C ALA A 25 -6.04 -10.34 -3.04
N ALA A 26 -7.15 -10.67 -2.37
CA ALA A 26 -7.54 -9.99 -1.13
C ALA A 26 -6.72 -10.44 0.08
N SER A 27 -6.24 -11.69 0.07
CA SER A 27 -5.67 -12.37 1.24
C SER A 27 -4.16 -12.57 1.14
N ASN A 28 -3.60 -12.60 -0.07
CA ASN A 28 -2.19 -12.90 -0.30
C ASN A 28 -1.36 -11.67 -0.70
N THR A 29 -0.12 -11.62 -0.22
CA THR A 29 0.89 -10.61 -0.60
C THR A 29 1.65 -11.00 -1.86
N ILE A 30 1.75 -12.30 -2.12
CA ILE A 30 2.53 -12.85 -3.22
C ILE A 30 1.57 -13.74 -4.01
N LEU A 31 1.43 -13.46 -5.30
CA LEU A 31 0.66 -14.29 -6.23
C LEU A 31 1.56 -14.72 -7.39
N ALA A 32 1.74 -16.02 -7.58
CA ALA A 32 2.42 -16.54 -8.75
C ALA A 32 1.39 -16.68 -9.88
N THR A 33 1.61 -16.02 -11.02
CA THR A 33 0.76 -16.19 -12.21
C THR A 33 1.29 -17.31 -13.08
N GLU A 34 0.44 -17.81 -13.98
CA GLU A 34 0.80 -18.84 -14.97
C GLU A 34 1.78 -18.33 -16.05
N ASN A 35 1.99 -17.02 -16.17
CA ASN A 35 2.77 -16.38 -17.24
C ASN A 35 4.22 -16.04 -16.85
N ASP A 36 4.82 -16.77 -15.91
CA ASP A 36 6.15 -16.48 -15.35
C ASP A 36 6.30 -15.08 -14.72
N VAL A 37 5.18 -14.47 -14.33
CA VAL A 37 5.14 -13.20 -13.59
C VAL A 37 4.65 -13.47 -12.18
N THR A 38 5.38 -12.99 -11.17
CA THR A 38 4.92 -12.96 -9.78
C THR A 38 4.44 -11.56 -9.44
N ILE A 39 3.25 -11.45 -8.87
CA ILE A 39 2.66 -10.20 -8.40
C ILE A 39 2.94 -10.05 -6.91
N LEU A 40 3.39 -8.88 -6.50
CA LEU A 40 3.52 -8.48 -5.10
C LEU A 40 2.50 -7.39 -4.80
N LEU A 41 1.49 -7.77 -4.03
CA LEU A 41 0.39 -6.90 -3.64
C LEU A 41 0.74 -6.14 -2.37
N PRO A 42 0.33 -4.86 -2.25
CA PRO A 42 0.51 -4.10 -1.03
C PRO A 42 -0.53 -4.51 0.04
N SER A 43 -0.49 -5.77 0.48
CA SER A 43 -1.52 -6.36 1.34
C SER A 43 -1.74 -5.56 2.61
N GLY A 44 -3.01 -5.41 2.97
CA GLY A 44 -3.43 -4.67 4.15
C GLY A 44 -3.29 -3.15 4.05
N LEU A 45 -2.64 -2.60 3.02
CA LEU A 45 -2.48 -1.16 2.86
C LEU A 45 -3.59 -0.56 1.99
N PRO A 46 -3.98 0.71 2.21
CA PRO A 46 -4.98 1.41 1.40
C PRO A 46 -4.40 1.89 0.06
N LEU A 47 -3.68 1.02 -0.64
CA LEU A 47 -3.01 1.26 -1.91
C LEU A 47 -3.91 0.84 -3.07
N TYR A 48 -5.09 1.46 -3.14
CA TYR A 48 -6.06 1.19 -4.20
C TYR A 48 -6.03 2.29 -5.24
N GLY A 49 -6.33 1.92 -6.48
CA GLY A 49 -6.79 2.90 -7.45
C GLY A 49 -8.01 3.61 -6.91
N ALA A 50 -8.16 4.90 -7.18
CA ALA A 50 -9.43 5.57 -7.01
C ALA A 50 -9.92 5.98 -8.39
N GLY A 51 -11.09 5.49 -8.78
CA GLY A 51 -11.84 6.12 -9.87
C GLY A 51 -12.33 7.50 -9.43
N PHE A 52 -12.79 8.34 -10.37
CA PHE A 52 -13.33 9.67 -10.06
C PHE A 52 -14.40 9.60 -8.96
N TYR A 53 -15.36 8.68 -9.07
CA TYR A 53 -16.41 8.45 -8.08
C TYR A 53 -15.88 8.00 -6.70
N GLY A 54 -14.83 7.18 -6.66
CA GLY A 54 -14.22 6.75 -5.40
C GLY A 54 -13.66 7.92 -4.59
N ILE A 55 -13.04 8.90 -5.26
CA ILE A 55 -12.49 10.10 -4.59
C ILE A 55 -13.59 10.94 -3.94
N PHE A 56 -14.72 11.15 -4.63
CA PHE A 56 -15.86 11.91 -4.09
C PHE A 56 -16.56 11.19 -2.92
N MET A 57 -16.51 9.86 -2.87
CA MET A 57 -17.03 9.12 -1.71
C MET A 57 -16.08 9.16 -0.50
N LEU A 58 -14.76 9.19 -0.73
CA LEU A 58 -13.78 9.31 0.36
C LEU A 58 -13.74 10.71 0.97
N ALA A 59 -13.85 11.76 0.16
CA ALA A 59 -13.58 13.13 0.59
C ALA A 59 -14.44 13.59 1.79
N PRO A 60 -15.76 13.34 1.85
CA PRO A 60 -16.58 13.70 3.01
C PRO A 60 -16.16 12.95 4.29
N ILE A 61 -15.86 11.65 4.19
CA ILE A 61 -15.44 10.83 5.34
C ILE A 61 -14.13 11.38 5.90
N VAL A 62 -13.14 11.62 5.03
CA VAL A 62 -11.85 12.20 5.42
C VAL A 62 -12.03 13.59 6.04
N LEU A 63 -12.89 14.43 5.46
CA LEU A 63 -13.19 15.76 6.00
C LEU A 63 -13.81 15.67 7.40
N PHE A 64 -14.78 14.77 7.62
CA PHE A 64 -15.35 14.55 8.95
C PHE A 64 -14.30 14.08 9.96
N MET A 65 -13.41 13.16 9.57
CA MET A 65 -12.32 12.72 10.44
C MET A 65 -11.39 13.88 10.83
N LEU A 66 -11.04 14.76 9.89
CA LEU A 66 -10.22 15.95 10.17
C LEU A 66 -10.94 16.93 11.11
N ILE A 67 -12.22 17.19 10.88
CA ILE A 67 -13.04 18.07 11.72
C ILE A 67 -13.13 17.53 13.15
N ILE A 68 -13.43 16.24 13.32
CA ILE A 68 -13.51 15.60 14.64
C ILE A 68 -12.14 15.66 15.34
N SER A 69 -11.06 15.35 14.63
CA SER A 69 -9.70 15.42 15.18
C SER A 69 -9.34 16.83 15.65
N TYR A 70 -9.72 17.84 14.87
CA TYR A 70 -9.54 19.25 15.22
C TYR A 70 -10.32 19.62 16.49
N PHE A 71 -11.60 19.23 16.59
CA PHE A 71 -12.40 19.51 17.79
C PHE A 71 -11.85 18.83 19.04
N ILE A 72 -11.41 17.57 18.95
CA ILE A 72 -10.75 16.86 20.06
C ILE A 72 -9.52 17.67 20.54
N PHE A 73 -8.69 18.12 19.60
CA PHE A 73 -7.49 18.90 19.91
C PHE A 73 -7.82 20.22 20.61
N ILE A 74 -8.81 20.97 20.12
CA ILE A 74 -9.25 22.23 20.73
C ILE A 74 -9.77 22.00 22.15
N ILE A 75 -10.55 20.95 22.38
CA ILE A 75 -11.12 20.64 23.69
C ILE A 75 -10.03 20.30 24.70
N PHE A 76 -9.04 19.46 24.31
CA PHE A 76 -7.90 19.17 25.17
C PHE A 76 -7.03 20.39 25.46
N SER A 77 -6.98 21.35 24.54
CA SER A 77 -6.20 22.59 24.71
C SER A 77 -6.91 23.65 25.56
N THR A 78 -8.21 23.47 25.83
CA THR A 78 -9.05 24.47 26.52
C THR A 78 -9.12 24.18 28.02
N GLN A 79 -8.52 25.04 28.84
CA GLN A 79 -8.46 24.87 30.31
C GLN A 79 -9.75 25.30 31.04
N SER A 80 -10.66 26.02 30.37
CA SER A 80 -11.86 26.60 30.97
C SER A 80 -13.09 25.67 30.98
N LEU A 81 -12.99 24.48 30.40
CA LEU A 81 -14.09 23.52 30.33
C LEU A 81 -14.19 22.66 31.59
N GLU A 82 -15.42 22.26 31.94
CA GLU A 82 -15.63 21.27 32.99
C GLU A 82 -14.93 19.95 32.64
N ILE A 83 -14.33 19.31 33.65
CA ILE A 83 -13.58 18.05 33.49
C ILE A 83 -14.43 16.96 32.83
N GLN A 84 -15.73 16.89 33.16
CA GLN A 84 -16.65 15.92 32.54
C GLN A 84 -16.76 16.14 31.01
N THR A 85 -16.84 17.41 30.59
CA THR A 85 -16.90 17.79 29.17
C THR A 85 -15.57 17.55 28.46
N GLN A 86 -14.45 17.82 29.13
CA GLN A 86 -13.10 17.54 28.63
C GLN A 86 -12.80 16.05 28.44
N ILE A 87 -13.55 15.16 29.10
CA ILE A 87 -13.38 13.71 28.94
C ILE A 87 -14.43 13.15 27.97
N LEU A 88 -15.71 13.51 28.14
CA LEU A 88 -16.81 12.90 27.40
C LEU A 88 -16.77 13.22 25.90
N ILE A 89 -16.51 14.49 25.53
CA ILE A 89 -16.51 14.88 24.12
C ILE A 89 -15.33 14.24 23.37
N PRO A 90 -14.08 14.26 23.90
CA PRO A 90 -12.99 13.54 23.25
C PRO A 90 -13.22 12.04 23.16
N ALA A 91 -13.79 11.40 24.19
CA ALA A 91 -14.13 9.98 24.14
C ALA A 91 -15.12 9.67 23.01
N GLY A 92 -16.19 10.47 22.89
CA GLY A 92 -17.14 10.37 21.78
C GLY A 92 -16.49 10.63 20.41
N GLY A 93 -15.60 11.62 20.34
CA GLY A 93 -14.81 11.93 19.15
C GLY A 93 -13.91 10.76 18.72
N PHE A 94 -13.17 10.15 19.64
CA PHE A 94 -12.35 8.97 19.36
C PHE A 94 -13.19 7.78 18.89
N PHE A 95 -14.37 7.57 19.49
CA PHE A 95 -15.30 6.54 19.03
C PHE A 95 -15.80 6.81 17.59
N LEU A 96 -16.15 8.05 17.27
CA LEU A 96 -16.54 8.44 15.90
C LEU A 96 -15.38 8.27 14.91
N LEU A 97 -14.17 8.65 15.27
CA LEU A 97 -12.98 8.43 14.44
C LEU A 97 -12.76 6.94 14.17
N TRP A 98 -12.90 6.10 15.20
CA TRP A 98 -12.82 4.64 15.05
C TRP A 98 -13.90 4.09 14.11
N ALA A 99 -15.15 4.54 14.27
CA ALA A 99 -16.27 4.13 13.42
C ALA A 99 -16.09 4.58 11.97
N LEU A 100 -15.64 5.82 11.74
CA LEU A 100 -15.33 6.34 10.41
C LEU A 100 -14.17 5.59 9.76
N ALA A 101 -13.12 5.23 10.51
CA ALA A 101 -12.03 4.40 9.99
C ALA A 101 -12.53 3.01 9.57
N LYS A 102 -13.47 2.40 10.31
CA LYS A 102 -14.12 1.14 9.92
C LYS A 102 -14.96 1.30 8.65
N ALA A 103 -15.75 2.37 8.56
CA ALA A 103 -16.54 2.69 7.37
C ALA A 103 -15.65 2.91 6.15
N LEU A 104 -14.54 3.65 6.32
CA LEU A 104 -13.55 3.88 5.28
C LEU A 104 -12.95 2.56 4.79
N LYS A 105 -12.53 1.69 5.72
CA LYS A 105 -12.01 0.36 5.37
C LYS A 105 -13.01 -0.46 4.55
N LEU A 106 -14.28 -0.47 4.96
CA LEU A 106 -15.35 -1.17 4.25
C LEU A 106 -15.60 -0.55 2.86
N LEU A 107 -15.66 0.77 2.75
CA LEU A 107 -15.82 1.46 1.47
C LEU A 107 -14.66 1.14 0.51
N THR A 108 -13.42 1.20 1.00
CA THR A 108 -12.21 0.89 0.20
C THR A 108 -12.09 -0.59 -0.18
N SER A 109 -12.90 -1.47 0.40
CA SER A 109 -12.97 -2.87 -0.02
C SER A 109 -13.81 -3.06 -1.30
N SER A 110 -14.64 -2.08 -1.67
CA SER A 110 -15.40 -2.10 -2.93
C SER A 110 -14.47 -1.88 -4.12
N ARG A 111 -14.28 -2.92 -4.92
CA ARG A 111 -13.42 -2.89 -6.11
C ARG A 111 -13.88 -1.91 -7.19
N ASP A 112 -15.19 -1.80 -7.41
CA ASP A 112 -15.73 -0.94 -8.47
C ASP A 112 -15.41 0.54 -8.20
N LEU A 113 -15.30 0.90 -6.93
CA LEU A 113 -14.89 2.24 -6.49
C LEU A 113 -13.37 2.33 -6.33
N PHE A 114 -12.73 1.25 -5.86
CA PHE A 114 -11.32 1.19 -5.49
C PHE A 114 -10.60 -0.02 -6.09
N PRO A 115 -10.28 -0.01 -7.40
CA PRO A 115 -9.67 -1.16 -8.06
C PRO A 115 -8.23 -1.42 -7.60
N ARG A 116 -7.84 -2.69 -7.50
CA ARG A 116 -6.49 -3.16 -7.14
C ARG A 116 -5.51 -3.05 -8.32
N LYS A 117 -5.26 -1.82 -8.75
CA LYS A 117 -4.39 -1.53 -9.91
C LYS A 117 -2.96 -1.14 -9.54
N TYR A 118 -2.63 -1.13 -8.23
CA TYR A 118 -1.32 -0.77 -7.72
C TYR A 118 -0.63 -1.96 -7.05
N PHE A 119 0.49 -2.37 -7.61
CA PHE A 119 1.27 -3.55 -7.18
C PHE A 119 2.66 -3.52 -7.79
N SER A 120 3.54 -4.42 -7.35
CA SER A 120 4.81 -4.68 -8.02
C SER A 120 4.76 -6.00 -8.81
N THR A 121 5.50 -6.10 -9.91
CA THR A 121 5.63 -7.29 -10.74
C THR A 121 7.08 -7.76 -10.77
N LEU A 122 7.30 -9.06 -10.60
CA LEU A 122 8.58 -9.73 -10.82
C LEU A 122 8.39 -10.61 -12.06
N GLY A 123 9.02 -10.22 -13.17
CA GLY A 123 8.94 -10.95 -14.43
C GLY A 123 10.32 -11.44 -14.89
N LEU A 124 10.38 -11.95 -16.12
CA LEU A 124 11.61 -12.49 -16.69
C LEU A 124 12.76 -11.47 -16.82
N HIS A 125 12.42 -10.19 -16.98
CA HIS A 125 13.40 -9.13 -17.28
C HIS A 125 13.85 -8.37 -16.03
N GLY A 126 12.96 -8.20 -15.06
CA GLY A 126 13.24 -7.41 -13.87
C GLY A 126 12.05 -7.31 -12.95
N ILE A 127 12.17 -6.37 -12.02
CA ILE A 127 11.12 -5.98 -11.09
C ILE A 127 10.60 -4.58 -11.45
N ALA A 128 9.28 -4.39 -11.40
CA ALA A 128 8.65 -3.10 -11.62
C ALA A 128 7.60 -2.79 -10.55
N ALA A 129 7.53 -1.53 -10.15
CA ALA A 129 6.55 -0.99 -9.22
C ALA A 129 5.53 -0.14 -9.98
N HIS A 130 4.25 -0.34 -9.70
CA HIS A 130 3.14 0.32 -10.39
C HIS A 130 2.23 1.02 -9.39
N TYR A 131 2.73 2.02 -8.68
CA TYR A 131 1.97 2.81 -7.71
C TYR A 131 1.53 4.17 -8.28
N SER A 132 0.76 4.92 -7.48
CA SER A 132 0.47 6.34 -7.75
C SER A 132 1.51 7.24 -7.08
N ASN A 133 1.81 8.38 -7.70
CA ASN A 133 2.62 9.44 -7.10
C ASN A 133 2.04 9.97 -5.78
N LEU A 134 0.72 9.84 -5.59
CA LEU A 134 0.08 10.22 -4.32
C LEU A 134 0.54 9.32 -3.17
N HIS A 135 0.80 8.04 -3.44
CA HIS A 135 1.21 7.08 -2.43
C HIS A 135 2.72 7.06 -2.23
N PHE A 136 3.48 7.17 -3.33
CA PHE A 136 4.94 7.16 -3.32
C PHE A 136 5.50 8.26 -4.23
N PRO A 137 5.65 9.49 -3.71
CA PRO A 137 6.23 10.60 -4.47
C PRO A 137 7.64 10.22 -4.96
N GLY A 138 7.88 10.36 -6.26
CA GLY A 138 9.19 10.08 -6.88
C GLY A 138 9.56 8.60 -7.05
N HIS A 139 8.75 7.66 -6.54
CA HIS A 139 9.03 6.21 -6.61
C HIS A 139 7.86 5.39 -7.14
N SER A 140 6.86 6.05 -7.73
CA SER A 140 5.58 5.40 -8.05
C SER A 140 5.65 4.44 -9.22
N ARG A 141 6.45 4.72 -10.25
CA ARG A 141 6.56 3.92 -11.47
C ARG A 141 8.02 3.70 -11.82
N VAL A 142 8.59 2.68 -11.20
CA VAL A 142 10.02 2.39 -11.25
C VAL A 142 10.21 0.96 -11.75
N ALA A 143 11.19 0.73 -12.62
CA ALA A 143 11.56 -0.60 -13.06
C ALA A 143 13.08 -0.79 -12.97
N ILE A 144 13.51 -1.95 -12.48
CA ILE A 144 14.91 -2.34 -12.31
C ILE A 144 15.09 -3.71 -12.96
N GLU A 145 15.99 -3.80 -13.93
CA GLU A 145 16.37 -5.07 -14.55
C GLU A 145 17.21 -5.92 -13.59
N TRP A 146 17.16 -7.25 -13.73
CA TRP A 146 17.79 -8.16 -12.77
C TRP A 146 19.30 -7.93 -12.58
N ASP A 147 20.02 -7.66 -13.67
CA ASP A 147 21.46 -7.38 -13.68
C ASP A 147 21.82 -6.00 -13.12
N GLN A 148 20.84 -5.12 -12.98
CA GLN A 148 21.00 -3.75 -12.45
C GLN A 148 20.76 -3.66 -10.95
N ILE A 149 20.30 -4.73 -10.29
CA ILE A 149 20.14 -4.76 -8.84
C ILE A 149 21.52 -4.68 -8.18
N ASP A 150 21.65 -3.76 -7.23
CA ASP A 150 22.86 -3.54 -6.45
C ASP A 150 22.69 -4.06 -5.02
N SER A 151 21.59 -3.67 -4.37
CA SER A 151 21.30 -4.09 -3.00
C SER A 151 19.80 -4.20 -2.74
N ILE A 152 19.47 -5.00 -1.72
CA ILE A 152 18.10 -5.15 -1.24
C ILE A 152 18.12 -4.99 0.27
N ARG A 153 17.24 -4.15 0.80
CA ARG A 153 17.10 -3.91 2.24
C ARG A 153 15.65 -4.02 2.68
N THR A 154 15.45 -4.40 3.92
CA THR A 154 14.13 -4.50 4.54
C THR A 154 14.06 -3.55 5.73
N TYR A 155 12.98 -2.79 5.84
CA TYR A 155 12.77 -1.88 6.96
C TYR A 155 11.29 -1.61 7.17
N SER A 156 10.95 -0.95 8.27
CA SER A 156 9.61 -0.42 8.49
C SER A 156 9.62 1.09 8.50
N SER A 157 8.59 1.72 7.95
CA SER A 157 8.44 3.18 7.93
C SER A 157 6.99 3.58 8.15
N PHE A 158 6.81 4.86 8.48
CA PHE A 158 5.49 5.48 8.54
C PHE A 158 4.94 5.64 7.11
N PHE A 159 3.67 5.28 6.92
CA PHE A 159 2.98 5.42 5.63
C PHE A 159 1.76 6.31 5.81
N LEU A 160 1.86 7.56 5.36
CA LEU A 160 0.82 8.57 5.59
C LEU A 160 -0.58 8.12 5.15
N PRO A 161 -0.77 7.46 3.98
CA PRO A 161 -2.09 6.95 3.60
C PRO A 161 -2.63 5.89 4.57
N GLY A 162 -1.75 5.15 5.25
CA GLY A 162 -2.12 4.15 6.26
C GLY A 162 -2.80 4.76 7.49
N LEU A 163 -2.54 6.04 7.83
CA LEU A 163 -3.12 6.72 8.98
C LEU A 163 -4.66 6.65 8.98
N PHE A 164 -5.28 6.86 7.81
CA PHE A 164 -6.73 6.91 7.66
C PHE A 164 -7.43 5.57 7.93
N VAL A 165 -6.68 4.47 7.86
CA VAL A 165 -7.18 3.10 8.13
C VAL A 165 -6.56 2.49 9.39
N GLY A 166 -5.91 3.30 10.22
CA GLY A 166 -5.30 2.87 11.48
C GLY A 166 -3.97 2.12 11.34
N ILE A 167 -3.30 2.25 10.19
CA ILE A 167 -2.00 1.62 9.92
C ILE A 167 -0.90 2.66 10.04
N LEU A 168 -0.22 2.65 11.19
CA LEU A 168 0.87 3.59 11.50
C LEU A 168 2.24 3.08 11.03
N LYS A 169 2.36 1.77 10.79
CA LYS A 169 3.62 1.11 10.44
C LYS A 169 3.42 0.23 9.20
N THR A 170 4.30 0.43 8.23
CA THR A 170 4.35 -0.34 6.98
C THR A 170 5.73 -0.95 6.84
N PHE A 171 5.81 -2.20 6.40
CA PHE A 171 7.06 -2.86 6.07
C PHE A 171 7.36 -2.65 4.59
N ILE A 172 8.64 -2.49 4.27
CA ILE A 172 9.10 -2.19 2.92
C ILE A 172 10.28 -3.11 2.62
N VAL A 173 10.16 -3.86 1.52
CA VAL A 173 11.33 -4.42 0.83
C VAL A 173 11.75 -3.40 -0.22
N GLU A 174 12.94 -2.85 -0.08
CA GLU A 174 13.49 -1.87 -0.99
C GLU A 174 14.60 -2.48 -1.83
N VAL A 175 14.48 -2.32 -3.14
CA VAL A 175 15.46 -2.76 -4.14
C VAL A 175 16.14 -1.51 -4.70
N ALA A 176 17.44 -1.41 -4.50
CA ALA A 176 18.27 -0.36 -5.06
C ALA A 176 19.03 -0.90 -6.27
N SER A 177 19.11 -0.06 -7.30
CA SER A 177 19.86 -0.36 -8.52
C SER A 177 21.21 0.35 -8.54
N LYS A 178 22.11 -0.13 -9.40
CA LYS A 178 23.44 0.44 -9.63
C LYS A 178 23.41 1.91 -10.07
N ASN A 179 22.30 2.38 -10.65
CA ASN A 179 22.11 3.76 -11.08
C ASN A 179 21.37 4.63 -10.05
N ALA A 180 21.32 4.19 -8.79
CA ALA A 180 20.64 4.86 -7.67
C ALA A 180 19.11 4.97 -7.79
N THR A 181 18.48 4.25 -8.73
CA THR A 181 17.02 4.11 -8.75
C THR A 181 16.56 3.20 -7.63
N ILE A 182 15.53 3.64 -6.90
CA ILE A 182 14.97 2.95 -5.74
C ILE A 182 13.54 2.48 -6.02
N LEU A 183 13.31 1.18 -5.86
CA LEU A 183 12.00 0.55 -5.94
C LEU A 183 11.57 0.07 -4.55
N LYS A 184 10.34 0.39 -4.14
CA LYS A 184 9.78 0.01 -2.83
C LYS A 184 8.61 -0.95 -3.00
N ILE A 185 8.61 -2.03 -2.22
CA ILE A 185 7.53 -3.02 -2.17
C ILE A 185 6.94 -2.96 -0.75
N PRO A 186 5.86 -2.20 -0.55
CA PRO A 186 5.26 -2.00 0.75
C PRO A 186 4.26 -3.12 1.07
N PHE A 187 4.14 -3.51 2.33
CA PHE A 187 3.07 -4.39 2.82
C PHE A 187 2.80 -4.14 4.30
N HIS A 188 1.58 -4.45 4.75
CA HIS A 188 1.19 -4.43 6.15
C HIS A 188 1.10 -5.85 6.70
N SER A 189 1.60 -6.05 7.92
CA SER A 189 1.68 -7.34 8.60
C SER A 189 1.91 -7.11 10.10
N THR A 190 1.81 -8.16 10.92
CA THR A 190 2.33 -8.13 12.29
C THR A 190 3.86 -8.14 12.29
N ASP A 191 4.48 -7.68 13.38
CA ASP A 191 5.94 -7.68 13.56
C ASP A 191 6.55 -9.10 13.47
N GLU A 192 5.79 -10.12 13.85
CA GLU A 192 6.20 -11.53 13.78
C GLU A 192 6.19 -12.08 12.34
N GLN A 193 5.16 -11.72 11.56
CA GLN A 193 4.99 -12.22 10.20
C GLN A 193 5.82 -11.44 9.17
N ALA A 194 6.17 -10.18 9.46
CA ALA A 194 6.84 -9.32 8.51
C ALA A 194 8.22 -9.82 8.05
N PRO A 195 9.10 -10.37 8.93
CA PRO A 195 10.35 -10.98 8.51
C PRO A 195 10.14 -12.16 7.56
N ILE A 196 9.11 -12.98 7.79
CA ILE A 196 8.79 -14.17 6.96
C ILE A 196 8.37 -13.73 5.55
N ILE A 197 7.47 -12.76 5.45
CA ILE A 197 7.02 -12.21 4.16
C ILE A 197 8.19 -11.55 3.43
N SER A 198 8.99 -10.74 4.14
CA SER A 198 10.17 -10.10 3.58
C SER A 198 11.15 -11.12 3.01
N GLN A 199 11.43 -12.20 3.75
CA GLN A 199 12.34 -13.25 3.33
C GLN A 199 11.84 -13.98 2.09
N ARG A 200 10.53 -14.28 2.01
CA ARG A 200 9.94 -14.87 0.79
C ARG A 200 10.08 -13.97 -0.43
N ILE A 201 9.87 -12.66 -0.26
CA ILE A 201 10.08 -11.69 -1.35
C ILE A 201 11.55 -11.68 -1.78
N LEU A 202 12.49 -11.69 -0.83
CA LEU A 202 13.93 -11.74 -1.11
C LEU A 202 14.32 -13.02 -1.87
N GLU A 203 13.79 -14.17 -1.48
CA GLU A 203 14.03 -15.45 -2.15
C GLU A 203 13.50 -15.45 -3.58
N LEU A 204 12.32 -14.86 -3.81
CA LEU A 204 11.78 -14.69 -5.15
C LEU A 204 12.69 -13.79 -6.01
N ILE A 205 13.09 -12.63 -5.50
CA ILE A 205 14.00 -11.72 -6.22
C ILE A 205 15.30 -12.46 -6.58
N LYS A 206 15.88 -13.19 -5.62
CA LYS A 206 17.10 -13.99 -5.86
C LYS A 206 16.87 -15.04 -6.94
N LYS A 207 15.80 -15.83 -6.84
CA LYS A 207 15.45 -16.88 -7.81
C LYS A 207 15.34 -16.34 -9.24
N PHE A 208 14.64 -15.22 -9.43
CA PHE A 208 14.52 -14.60 -10.75
C PHE A 208 15.83 -13.98 -11.24
N SER A 209 16.66 -13.43 -10.33
CA SER A 209 17.97 -12.88 -10.69
C SER A 209 19.03 -13.93 -11.05
N SER A 210 18.96 -15.11 -10.43
CA SER A 210 19.93 -16.21 -10.62
C SER A 210 19.57 -17.17 -11.74
N GLY A 211 18.36 -17.09 -12.28
CA GLY A 211 17.89 -17.94 -13.39
C GLY A 211 18.42 -17.52 -14.77
N LYS A 212 19.49 -16.71 -14.82
CA LYS A 212 20.18 -16.24 -16.02
C LYS A 212 21.64 -16.68 -16.01
#